data_AF-A0A4R8MIU4-F1
#
_entry.id   AF-A0A4R8MIU4-F1
#
_cell.length_a   1.000
_cell.length_b   1.000
_cell.length_c   1.000
_cell.angle_alpha   90.00
_cell.angle_beta   90.00
_cell.angle_gamma   90.00
#
_symmetry.space_group_name_H-M   'P 1'
#
loop_
_entity.id
_entity.type
_entity.pdbx_description
1 polymer ?
#
loop_
_entity_poly.entity_id
_entity_poly.type
_entity_poly.pdbx_seq_one_letter_code
_entity_poly.pdbx_strand_id
1 'polypeptide(L)' 'MSKEEVKNIAIEIATIGTNGISPDKSGYIVSKIPDKTFSGYELLSYYYVSFAIALPELLPKLGLPFRDEFEIAKKFTI' A
#
# COMPACT_ATOMS: atom_id res chain seq x y z
N MET A 1 2.56 -3.59 14.24
CA MET A 1 1.53 -4.37 13.53
C MET A 1 2.09 -5.75 13.18
N SER A 2 1.29 -6.80 13.33
CA SER A 2 1.60 -8.15 12.87
C SER A 2 1.53 -8.24 11.35
N LYS A 3 2.16 -9.26 10.77
CA LYS A 3 2.08 -9.53 9.32
C LYS A 3 0.63 -9.75 8.86
N GLU A 4 -0.21 -10.33 9.72
CA GLU A 4 -1.63 -10.53 9.46
C GLU A 4 -2.42 -9.21 9.43
N GLU A 5 -2.12 -8.28 10.35
CA GLU A 5 -2.71 -6.94 10.32
C GLU A 5 -2.32 -6.18 9.04
N VAL A 6 -1.05 -6.24 8.64
CA VAL A 6 -0.57 -5.65 7.37
C VAL A 6 -1.28 -6.28 6.17
N LYS A 7 -1.43 -7.60 6.15
CA LYS A 7 -2.17 -8.32 5.10
C LYS A 7 -3.61 -7.84 4.98
N ASN A 8 -4.28 -7.69 6.12
CA ASN A 8 -5.67 -7.28 6.16
C ASN A 8 -5.86 -5.83 5.67
N ILE A 9 -4.92 -4.94 5.98
CA ILE A 9 -4.89 -3.58 5.43
C ILE A 9 -4.60 -3.59 3.93
N ALA A 10 -3.65 -4.42 3.47
CA ALA A 10 -3.33 -4.56 2.05
C ALA A 10 -4.58 -4.95 1.22
N ILE A 11 -5.34 -5.94 1.70
CA ILE A 11 -6.59 -6.40 1.05
C ILE A 11 -7.66 -5.32 1.05
N GLU A 12 -7.80 -4.55 2.14
CA GLU A 12 -8.73 -3.43 2.20
C GLU A 12 -8.37 -2.36 1.15
N ILE A 13 -7.10 -1.96 1.07
CA ILE A 13 -6.65 -0.97 0.09
C ILE A 13 -6.80 -1.51 -1.34
N ALA A 14 -6.54 -2.81 -1.58
CA ALA A 14 -6.82 -3.46 -2.86
C ALA A 14 -8.30 -3.34 -3.25
N THR A 15 -9.20 -3.50 -2.28
CA THR A 15 -10.65 -3.36 -2.47
C THR A 15 -11.01 -1.93 -2.84
N ILE A 16 -10.46 -0.94 -2.14
CA ILE A 16 -10.61 0.49 -2.49
C ILE A 16 -10.11 0.75 -3.92
N GLY A 17 -8.96 0.15 -4.28
CA GLY A 17 -8.32 0.32 -5.58
C GLY A 17 -9.03 -0.31 -6.78
N THR A 18 -10.08 -1.12 -6.57
CA THR A 18 -10.91 -1.66 -7.67
C THR A 18 -11.57 -0.55 -8.50
N ASN A 19 -11.84 0.61 -7.90
CA ASN A 19 -12.39 1.79 -8.56
C ASN A 19 -11.29 2.78 -9.02
N GLY A 20 -10.02 2.39 -8.92
CA GLY A 20 -8.86 3.26 -9.11
C GLY A 20 -8.54 4.13 -7.89
N ILE A 21 -7.25 4.43 -7.72
CA ILE A 21 -6.74 5.39 -6.73
C ILE A 21 -6.12 6.54 -7.50
N SER A 22 -6.68 7.74 -7.34
CA SER A 22 -6.14 8.95 -7.95
C SER A 22 -5.11 9.57 -7.01
N PRO A 23 -3.87 9.83 -7.47
CA PRO A 23 -2.86 10.51 -6.66
C PRO A 23 -3.29 11.91 -6.18
N ASP A 24 -4.08 12.60 -7.00
CA ASP A 24 -4.53 13.99 -6.75
C ASP A 24 -5.75 14.07 -5.82
N LYS A 25 -6.34 12.92 -5.46
CA LYS A 25 -7.49 12.87 -4.54
C LYS A 25 -7.01 12.74 -3.09
N SER A 26 -7.70 13.39 -2.17
CA SER A 26 -7.54 13.19 -0.72
C SER A 26 -8.79 12.61 -0.08
N GLY A 27 -8.69 12.27 1.20
CA GLY A 27 -9.83 11.81 2.00
C GLY A 27 -10.13 10.33 1.84
N TYR A 28 -9.17 9.53 1.38
CA TYR A 28 -9.30 8.07 1.43
C TYR A 28 -9.30 7.59 2.88
N ILE A 29 -10.18 6.65 3.19
CA ILE A 29 -10.32 6.06 4.53
C ILE A 29 -9.97 4.59 4.42
N VAL A 30 -9.12 4.12 5.34
CA VAL A 30 -8.81 2.71 5.54
C VAL A 30 -9.35 2.36 6.92
N SER A 31 -10.43 1.59 6.98
CA SER A 31 -11.16 1.27 8.22
C SER A 31 -10.27 0.61 9.27
N LYS A 32 -9.25 -0.16 8.84
CA LYS A 32 -8.26 -0.78 9.74
C LYS A 32 -7.18 0.17 10.26
N ILE A 33 -7.16 1.41 9.79
CA ILE A 33 -6.30 2.49 10.30
C ILE A 33 -7.23 3.66 10.68
N PRO A 34 -7.91 3.56 11.83
CA PRO A 34 -8.86 4.58 12.25
C PRO A 34 -8.17 5.93 12.45
N ASP A 35 -8.97 7.00 12.42
CA ASP A 35 -8.54 8.38 12.66
C ASP A 35 -7.48 8.94 11.69
N LYS A 36 -7.23 8.24 10.58
CA LYS A 36 -6.38 8.71 9.49
C LYS A 36 -7.17 8.85 8.19
N THR A 37 -7.02 10.00 7.56
CA THR A 37 -7.34 10.18 6.14
C THR A 37 -6.05 10.14 5.33
N PHE A 38 -6.12 9.57 4.14
CA PHE A 38 -4.98 9.42 3.24
C PHE A 38 -5.18 10.29 2.00
N SER A 39 -4.11 10.94 1.57
CA SER A 39 -3.95 11.37 0.18
C SER A 39 -3.81 10.15 -0.75
N GLY A 40 -4.01 10.37 -2.05
CA GLY A 40 -3.85 9.34 -3.06
C GLY A 40 -2.45 8.77 -3.09
N TYR A 41 -1.43 9.63 -3.02
CA TYR A 41 -0.04 9.19 -2.90
C TYR A 41 0.22 8.38 -1.63
N GLU A 42 -0.22 8.84 -0.46
CA GLU A 42 -0.07 8.06 0.78
C GLU A 42 -0.74 6.69 0.66
N LEU A 43 -1.95 6.62 0.10
CA LEU A 43 -2.68 5.36 -0.05
C LEU A 43 -1.96 4.41 -1.03
N LEU A 44 -1.48 4.92 -2.17
CA LEU A 44 -0.71 4.14 -3.16
C LEU A 44 0.61 3.63 -2.57
N SER A 45 1.33 4.46 -1.81
CA SER A 45 2.54 4.05 -1.11
C SER A 45 2.23 2.97 -0.07
N TYR A 46 1.18 3.15 0.73
CA TYR A 46 0.75 2.15 1.72
C TYR A 46 0.34 0.84 1.06
N TYR A 47 -0.37 0.92 -0.06
CA TYR A 47 -0.77 -0.24 -0.86
C TYR A 47 0.45 -1.06 -1.28
N TYR A 48 1.44 -0.40 -1.89
CA TYR A 48 2.63 -1.07 -2.37
C TYR A 48 3.45 -1.70 -1.23
N VAL A 49 3.75 -0.93 -0.19
CA VAL A 49 4.58 -1.39 0.94
C VAL A 49 3.89 -2.50 1.72
N SER A 50 2.57 -2.41 1.94
CA SER A 50 1.82 -3.45 2.65
C SER A 50 1.79 -4.77 1.87
N PHE A 51 1.66 -4.74 0.55
CA PHE A 51 1.81 -5.93 -0.29
C PHE A 51 3.24 -6.49 -0.24
N ALA A 52 4.26 -5.64 -0.29
CA ALA A 52 5.64 -6.09 -0.25
C ALA A 52 5.99 -6.81 1.08
N ILE A 53 5.41 -6.36 2.19
CA ILE A 53 5.62 -6.97 3.52
C ILE A 53 4.78 -8.25 3.70
N ALA A 54 3.49 -8.19 3.38
CA ALA A 54 2.55 -9.24 3.75
C ALA A 54 2.33 -10.29 2.66
N LEU A 55 2.43 -9.91 1.39
CA LEU A 55 2.07 -10.71 0.20
C LEU A 55 3.11 -10.54 -0.93
N PRO A 56 4.42 -10.74 -0.68
CA PRO A 56 5.49 -10.45 -1.65
C PRO A 56 5.35 -11.24 -2.97
N GLU A 57 4.75 -12.44 -2.91
CA GLU A 57 4.47 -13.28 -4.08
C GLU A 57 3.43 -12.66 -5.03
N LEU A 58 2.55 -11.80 -4.52
CA LEU A 58 1.51 -11.11 -5.29
C LEU A 58 1.95 -9.71 -5.75
N LEU A 59 3.04 -9.18 -5.19
CA LEU A 59 3.54 -7.84 -5.52
C LEU A 59 3.78 -7.63 -7.04
N PRO A 60 4.34 -8.59 -7.81
CA PRO A 60 4.50 -8.42 -9.25
C PRO A 60 3.18 -8.32 -10.03
N LYS A 61 2.09 -8.89 -9.48
CA LYS A 61 0.77 -8.86 -10.13
C LYS A 61 0.08 -7.50 -10.02
N LEU A 62 0.58 -6.60 -9.16
CA LEU A 62 0.05 -5.25 -9.05
C LEU A 62 0.34 -4.40 -10.30
N GLY A 63 1.34 -4.79 -11.11
CA GLY A 63 1.73 -4.04 -12.31
C GLY A 63 2.29 -2.64 -12.01
N LEU A 64 2.65 -2.36 -10.76
CA LEU A 64 3.19 -1.07 -10.34
C LEU A 64 4.71 -1.01 -10.57
N PRO A 65 5.24 0.08 -11.17
CA PRO A 65 6.64 0.19 -11.55
C PRO A 65 7.51 0.67 -10.37
N PHE A 66 7.40 0.04 -9.20
CA PHE A 66 8.12 0.45 -7.97
C PHE A 66 9.04 -0.63 -7.41
N ARG A 67 9.22 -1.75 -8.12
CA ARG A 67 9.97 -2.91 -7.59
C ARG A 67 11.42 -2.55 -7.34
N ASP A 68 12.07 -1.94 -8.31
CA ASP A 68 13.50 -1.64 -8.22
C ASP A 68 13.73 -0.48 -7.23
N GLU A 69 12.84 0.51 -7.24
CA GLU A 69 12.81 1.65 -6.32
C GLU A 69 12.63 1.18 -4.87
N PHE A 70 11.75 0.21 -4.63
CA PHE A 70 11.53 -0.36 -3.30
C PHE A 70 12.75 -1.15 -2.80
N GLU A 71 13.39 -1.94 -3.67
CA GLU A 71 14.62 -2.65 -3.31
C GLU A 71 15.79 -1.70 -3.07
N ILE A 72 15.85 -0.56 -3.77
CA ILE A 72 16.79 0.52 -3.48
C ILE A 72 16.46 1.14 -2.12
N ALA A 73 15.20 1.47 -1.85
CA ALA A 73 14.76 2.08 -0.59
C ALA A 73 15.15 1.22 0.63
N LYS A 74 15.00 -0.10 0.54
CA LYS A 74 15.37 -1.06 1.61
C LYS A 74 16.86 -1.06 1.98
N LYS A 75 17.74 -0.54 1.12
CA LYS A 75 19.19 -0.47 1.39
C LYS A 75 19.54 0.73 2.26
N PHE A 76 18.68 1.73 2.35
CA PHE A 76 18.88 2.85 3.25
C PHE A 76 18.42 2.45 4.65
N THR A 77 19.37 2.38 5.58
CA THR A 77 19.05 2.32 7.01
C THR A 77 18.78 3.74 7.47
N ILE A 78 17.59 4.01 8.00
CA ILE A 78 17.20 5.27 8.62
C ILE A 78 16.99 5.03 10.11
#